data_AF-A0A3S0PCR9-F1
#
_entry.id   AF-A0A3S0PCR9-F1
#
_cell.length_a   1.000
_cell.length_b   1.000
_cell.length_c   1.000
_cell.angle_alpha   90.00
_cell.angle_beta   90.00
_cell.angle_gamma   90.00
#
_symmetry.space_group_name_H-M   'P 1'
#
loop_
_entity.id
_entity.type
_entity.pdbx_description
1 polymer ?
#
loop_
_entity_poly.entity_id
_entity_poly.type
_entity_poly.pdbx_seq_one_letter_code
_entity_poly.pdbx_strand_id
1 'polypeptide(L)'
;MAEGSLNSNISSFFCSSRNVNNVIFQKDKSSERFEHRYSYDNNSVLTKVETATYGTPFITHADYSYYLTGELKRVNIAQGAQGLDYVYTLGGQLKSINHPSLAATKDPGGDTNDIFGITLDYYNGDYLRTDRNITTSPTAGADYNGNIKAARWANKSNMMDLSGSTINQKGYLYNYDRNNWLTAATFGNTNASTTAISPDTKYKEAGLTYDANGNIKTLQRSNEAGTALDNLTYNYTNTGKNQLNSVTDAVVSNLSTTDIDSQPAGNYVYDTIGQLVQNTSENLYYFYNTQGLVTEVRLGPTAPIVKFFYNERGQRIKKEGYQTNGSGVLQNTTYYCLDLSGNTMAVYNMPSGGAIAQTDLPIYGLSRLGVYNKASNASTYEITDHLGNVRAVITKTGTIQSYADYYPFGEQLPMRNSLSNYRYAFQGQELDGETGMEAFQLRLWDGRIGRWLSPDPYGQNYSPYMGMGNNPIRMIDPNGGTCFDVNGNSIPCGDMNSSYSAPGNDITQLPEIIINGKPCPQ
;
A
#
# COMPACT_ATOMS: atom_id res chain seq x y z
N MET A 1 -15.98 -35.51 -10.70
CA MET A 1 -16.64 -34.38 -11.37
C MET A 1 -15.61 -33.27 -11.48
N ALA A 2 -15.45 -32.75 -12.69
CA ALA A 2 -14.27 -32.08 -13.25
C ALA A 2 -13.42 -31.19 -12.29
N GLU A 3 -12.21 -31.65 -11.96
CA GLU A 3 -11.09 -30.78 -11.62
C GLU A 3 -10.58 -30.16 -12.93
N GLY A 4 -10.96 -28.91 -13.19
CA GLY A 4 -10.38 -28.11 -14.26
C GLY A 4 -9.07 -27.50 -13.80
N SER A 5 -7.94 -28.15 -14.09
CA SER A 5 -6.63 -27.51 -13.98
C SER A 5 -6.59 -26.32 -14.94
N LEU A 6 -6.69 -25.09 -14.42
CA LEU A 6 -6.33 -23.88 -15.17
C LEU A 6 -4.80 -23.87 -15.32
N ASN A 7 -4.29 -24.63 -16.30
CA ASN A 7 -2.90 -24.49 -16.73
C ASN A 7 -2.77 -23.12 -17.41
N SER A 8 -2.15 -22.15 -16.73
CA SER A 8 -1.78 -20.88 -17.32
C SER A 8 -0.54 -21.06 -18.20
N ASN A 9 -0.66 -20.86 -19.51
CA ASN A 9 0.49 -20.83 -20.42
C ASN A 9 1.11 -19.44 -20.39
N ILE A 10 2.05 -19.21 -19.46
CA ILE A 10 2.89 -18.01 -19.41
C ILE A 10 4.19 -18.27 -20.15
N SER A 11 4.53 -17.43 -21.13
CA SER A 11 5.84 -17.48 -21.80
C SER A 11 6.60 -16.18 -21.61
N SER A 12 7.86 -16.27 -21.21
CA SER A 12 8.79 -15.14 -21.10
C SER A 12 9.93 -15.30 -22.09
N PHE A 13 10.33 -14.20 -22.75
CA PHE A 13 11.46 -14.19 -23.70
C PHE A 13 12.60 -13.33 -23.17
N PHE A 14 13.82 -13.89 -23.13
CA PHE A 14 15.03 -13.24 -22.66
C PHE A 14 15.94 -12.80 -23.81
N CYS A 15 16.62 -11.66 -23.64
CA CYS A 15 17.77 -11.29 -24.48
C CYS A 15 19.09 -11.83 -23.87
N SER A 16 20.17 -11.75 -24.63
CA SER A 16 21.56 -12.04 -24.22
C SER A 16 22.03 -11.32 -22.93
N SER A 17 21.28 -10.33 -22.44
CA SER A 17 21.52 -9.55 -21.22
C SER A 17 20.68 -9.95 -19.99
N ARG A 18 19.99 -11.12 -19.98
CA ARG A 18 19.14 -11.62 -18.87
C ARG A 18 17.85 -10.83 -18.56
N ASN A 19 17.54 -9.77 -19.29
CA ASN A 19 16.27 -9.03 -19.12
C ASN A 19 15.06 -9.73 -19.77
N VAL A 20 13.88 -9.53 -19.18
CA VAL A 20 12.58 -10.01 -19.71
C VAL A 20 12.02 -8.98 -20.69
N ASN A 21 12.00 -9.30 -21.99
CA ASN A 21 11.50 -8.36 -23.00
C ASN A 21 9.99 -8.47 -23.25
N ASN A 22 9.43 -9.66 -23.09
CA ASN A 22 8.02 -9.91 -23.32
C ASN A 22 7.50 -10.98 -22.36
N VAL A 23 6.35 -10.72 -21.76
CA VAL A 23 5.57 -11.67 -20.98
C VAL A 23 4.21 -11.83 -21.64
N ILE A 24 3.88 -13.05 -22.05
CA ILE A 24 2.59 -13.36 -22.69
C ILE A 24 1.79 -14.24 -21.75
N PHE A 25 0.67 -13.70 -21.25
CA PHE A 25 -0.35 -14.47 -20.56
C PHE A 25 -1.26 -15.16 -21.58
N GLN A 26 -1.56 -16.45 -21.35
CA GLN A 26 -2.46 -17.27 -22.19
C GLN A 26 -2.10 -17.23 -23.69
N LYS A 27 -0.82 -17.49 -23.99
CA LYS A 27 -0.23 -17.38 -25.34
C LYS A 27 -1.06 -18.01 -26.46
N ASP A 28 -1.65 -19.17 -26.20
CA ASP A 28 -2.35 -19.99 -27.19
C ASP A 28 -3.88 -19.78 -27.19
N LYS A 29 -4.39 -18.89 -26.33
CA LYS A 29 -5.83 -18.60 -26.20
C LYS A 29 -6.10 -17.13 -26.52
N SER A 30 -6.40 -16.87 -27.79
CA SER A 30 -6.60 -15.51 -28.32
C SER A 30 -7.58 -14.64 -27.53
N SER A 31 -8.65 -15.23 -26.97
CA SER A 31 -9.66 -14.48 -26.20
C SER A 31 -9.15 -13.95 -24.85
N GLU A 32 -8.16 -14.60 -24.25
CA GLU A 32 -7.61 -14.28 -22.92
C GLU A 32 -6.18 -13.77 -22.98
N ARG A 33 -5.56 -13.80 -24.16
CA ARG A 33 -4.17 -13.41 -24.37
C ARG A 33 -3.96 -11.93 -24.05
N PHE A 34 -2.97 -11.69 -23.20
CA PHE A 34 -2.51 -10.37 -22.81
C PHE A 34 -0.98 -10.36 -22.80
N GLU A 35 -0.39 -9.39 -23.49
CA GLU A 35 1.05 -9.30 -23.71
C GLU A 35 1.60 -8.06 -23.04
N HIS A 36 2.67 -8.19 -22.27
CA HIS A 36 3.48 -7.10 -21.74
C HIS A 36 4.79 -7.05 -22.49
N ARG A 37 5.16 -5.88 -23.02
CA ARG A 37 6.44 -5.63 -23.65
C ARG A 37 7.22 -4.59 -22.87
N TYR A 38 8.47 -4.92 -22.59
CA TYR A 38 9.41 -4.09 -21.85
C TYR A 38 10.54 -3.66 -22.78
N SER A 39 10.89 -2.38 -22.75
CA SER A 39 12.07 -1.85 -23.44
C SER A 39 13.10 -1.40 -22.41
N TYR A 40 14.37 -1.59 -22.73
CA TYR A 40 15.49 -1.26 -21.86
C TYR A 40 16.48 -0.36 -22.59
N ASP A 41 17.24 0.44 -21.85
CA ASP A 41 18.39 1.16 -22.40
C ASP A 41 19.64 0.27 -22.51
N ASN A 42 20.76 0.85 -22.95
CA ASN A 42 22.03 0.15 -23.08
C ASN A 42 22.61 -0.35 -21.75
N ASN A 43 22.14 0.19 -20.62
CA ASN A 43 22.52 -0.21 -19.27
C ASN A 43 21.55 -1.25 -18.68
N SER A 44 20.67 -1.81 -19.50
CA SER A 44 19.67 -2.80 -19.08
C SER A 44 18.64 -2.25 -18.08
N VAL A 45 18.43 -0.93 -18.04
CA VAL A 45 17.43 -0.26 -17.20
C VAL A 45 16.12 -0.09 -17.96
N LEU A 46 14.98 -0.37 -17.31
CA LEU A 46 13.64 -0.31 -17.92
C LEU A 46 13.31 1.12 -18.37
N THR A 47 13.02 1.32 -19.65
CA THR A 47 12.67 2.64 -20.20
C THR A 47 11.22 2.75 -20.64
N LYS A 48 10.56 1.63 -20.94
CA LYS A 48 9.19 1.65 -21.46
C LYS A 48 8.42 0.38 -21.14
N VAL A 49 7.13 0.55 -20.85
CA VAL A 49 6.16 -0.54 -20.63
C VAL A 49 5.00 -0.37 -21.60
N GLU A 50 4.68 -1.45 -22.30
CA GLU A 50 3.58 -1.48 -23.26
C GLU A 50 2.77 -2.78 -23.07
N THR A 51 1.46 -2.73 -23.36
CA THR A 51 0.65 -3.96 -23.40
C THR A 51 -0.19 -4.06 -24.66
N ALA A 52 -0.59 -5.28 -25.00
CA ALA A 52 -1.50 -5.56 -26.09
C ALA A 52 -2.43 -6.72 -25.75
N THR A 53 -3.65 -6.66 -26.27
CA THR A 53 -4.52 -7.84 -26.41
C THR A 53 -4.32 -8.48 -27.78
N TYR A 54 -4.76 -9.72 -27.96
CA TYR A 54 -4.59 -10.43 -29.24
C TYR A 54 -5.10 -9.64 -30.46
N GLY A 55 -4.24 -9.47 -31.46
CA GLY A 55 -4.58 -8.78 -32.71
C GLY A 55 -4.68 -7.25 -32.59
N THR A 56 -4.32 -6.67 -31.45
CA THR A 56 -4.32 -5.21 -31.24
C THR A 56 -2.90 -4.63 -31.21
N PRO A 57 -2.70 -3.37 -31.64
CA PRO A 57 -1.42 -2.70 -31.47
C PRO A 57 -1.05 -2.53 -30.00
N PHE A 58 0.25 -2.54 -29.71
CA PHE A 58 0.76 -2.23 -28.38
C PHE A 58 0.40 -0.80 -27.96
N ILE A 59 -0.07 -0.66 -26.74
CA ILE A 59 -0.36 0.61 -26.08
C ILE A 59 0.74 0.87 -25.06
N THR A 60 1.35 2.05 -25.13
CA THR A 60 2.30 2.50 -24.10
C THR A 60 1.56 2.89 -22.83
N HIS A 61 2.01 2.35 -21.70
CA HIS A 61 1.45 2.63 -20.38
C HIS A 61 2.38 3.46 -19.52
N ALA A 62 3.69 3.24 -19.62
CA ALA A 62 4.68 4.04 -18.92
C ALA A 62 5.96 4.24 -19.73
N ASP A 63 6.52 5.44 -19.62
CA ASP A 63 7.88 5.79 -20.06
C ASP A 63 8.69 6.26 -18.85
N TYR A 64 9.92 5.76 -18.73
CA TYR A 64 10.80 6.00 -17.58
C TYR A 64 12.02 6.81 -18.01
N SER A 65 12.46 7.71 -17.13
CA SER A 65 13.76 8.36 -17.26
C SER A 65 14.47 8.39 -15.91
N TYR A 66 15.79 8.43 -15.95
CA TYR A 66 16.65 8.31 -14.78
C TYR A 66 17.63 9.47 -14.71
N TYR A 67 18.13 9.77 -13.52
CA TYR A 67 19.28 10.64 -13.35
C TYR A 67 20.55 9.91 -13.82
N LEU A 68 21.62 10.67 -14.08
CA LEU A 68 22.93 10.10 -14.43
C LEU A 68 23.50 9.20 -13.32
N THR A 69 23.05 9.43 -12.09
CA THR A 69 23.38 8.65 -10.88
C THR A 69 22.58 7.35 -10.76
N GLY A 70 21.56 7.14 -11.60
CA GLY A 70 20.80 5.90 -11.72
C GLY A 70 19.42 5.91 -11.04
N GLU A 71 19.12 6.88 -10.18
CA GLU A 71 17.82 6.98 -9.53
C GLU A 71 16.73 7.36 -10.53
N LEU A 72 15.51 6.85 -10.29
CA LEU A 72 14.34 7.15 -11.09
C LEU A 72 14.09 8.65 -11.08
N LYS A 73 14.09 9.30 -12.25
CA LYS A 73 13.85 10.74 -12.36
C LYS A 73 12.39 11.04 -12.64
N ARG A 74 11.79 10.30 -13.57
CA ARG A 74 10.42 10.55 -14.01
C ARG A 74 9.76 9.29 -14.53
N VAL A 75 8.47 9.15 -14.24
CA VAL A 75 7.57 8.19 -14.87
C VAL A 75 6.43 8.94 -15.54
N ASN A 76 6.26 8.77 -16.84
CA ASN A 76 5.07 9.24 -17.55
C ASN A 76 4.10 8.09 -17.66
N ILE A 77 2.97 8.14 -16.94
CA ILE A 77 1.94 7.11 -17.04
C ILE A 77 0.81 7.54 -17.98
N ALA A 78 0.04 6.57 -18.46
CA ALA A 78 -1.17 6.81 -19.24
C ALA A 78 -0.93 7.65 -20.51
N GLN A 79 0.20 7.44 -21.19
CA GLN A 79 0.63 8.21 -22.37
C GLN A 79 0.78 9.72 -22.10
N GLY A 80 1.26 10.06 -20.90
CA GLY A 80 1.53 11.44 -20.49
C GLY A 80 0.34 12.14 -19.82
N ALA A 81 -0.74 11.41 -19.49
CA ALA A 81 -1.85 11.98 -18.73
C ALA A 81 -1.46 12.32 -17.29
N GLN A 82 -0.40 11.70 -16.76
CA GLN A 82 0.23 12.08 -15.49
C GLN A 82 1.75 11.86 -15.59
N GLY A 83 2.53 12.86 -15.21
CA GLY A 83 3.96 12.72 -14.92
C GLY A 83 4.18 12.57 -13.42
N LEU A 84 5.11 11.69 -13.04
CA LEU A 84 5.57 11.53 -11.67
C LEU A 84 7.06 11.85 -11.66
N ASP A 85 7.43 13.00 -11.13
CA ASP A 85 8.79 13.50 -11.03
C ASP A 85 9.36 13.27 -9.64
N TYR A 86 10.48 12.56 -9.60
CA TYR A 86 11.15 12.18 -8.38
C TYR A 86 12.36 13.08 -8.17
N VAL A 87 12.49 13.58 -6.95
CA VAL A 87 13.64 14.37 -6.50
C VAL A 87 14.18 13.74 -5.24
N TYR A 88 15.51 13.68 -5.13
CA TYR A 88 16.21 13.08 -4.01
C TYR A 88 17.07 14.13 -3.31
N THR A 89 17.35 13.90 -2.03
CA THR A 89 18.35 14.67 -1.29
C THR A 89 19.75 14.30 -1.75
N LEU A 90 20.76 15.08 -1.36
CA LEU A 90 22.16 14.74 -1.62
C LEU A 90 22.59 13.41 -0.97
N GLY A 91 21.86 12.96 0.05
CA GLY A 91 22.06 11.66 0.69
C GLY A 91 21.34 10.49 0.01
N GLY A 92 20.70 10.72 -1.15
CA GLY A 92 19.97 9.70 -1.90
C GLY A 92 18.56 9.38 -1.39
N GLN A 93 18.08 10.09 -0.36
CA GLN A 93 16.74 9.87 0.18
C GLN A 93 15.69 10.54 -0.71
N LEU A 94 14.51 9.92 -0.88
CA LEU A 94 13.42 10.52 -1.63
C LEU A 94 12.94 11.83 -0.97
N LYS A 95 13.04 12.94 -1.70
CA LYS A 95 12.62 14.27 -1.23
C LYS A 95 11.21 14.62 -1.66
N SER A 96 10.84 14.33 -2.91
CA SER A 96 9.50 14.63 -3.41
C SER A 96 9.10 13.74 -4.57
N ILE A 97 7.79 13.52 -4.70
CA ILE A 97 7.14 13.02 -5.91
C ILE A 97 6.20 14.14 -6.35
N ASN A 98 6.52 14.83 -7.45
CA ASN A 98 5.92 16.10 -7.87
C ASN A 98 5.98 17.19 -6.79
N HIS A 99 5.72 18.43 -7.17
CA HIS A 99 5.60 19.51 -6.19
C HIS A 99 4.18 19.54 -5.59
N PRO A 100 3.97 19.61 -4.26
CA PRO A 100 2.64 19.56 -3.64
C PRO A 100 1.72 20.74 -4.00
N SER A 101 2.24 21.82 -4.58
CA SER A 101 1.39 22.88 -5.15
C SER A 101 0.74 22.51 -6.49
N LEU A 102 1.17 21.41 -7.12
CA LEU A 102 0.71 20.94 -8.44
C LEU A 102 0.77 22.02 -9.53
N ALA A 103 1.73 22.93 -9.40
CA ALA A 103 1.89 24.07 -10.28
C ALA A 103 3.08 23.82 -11.20
N ALA A 104 2.85 23.87 -12.52
CA ALA A 104 3.87 23.63 -13.54
C ALA A 104 5.17 24.44 -13.35
N THR A 105 5.09 25.63 -12.75
CA THR A 105 6.28 26.46 -12.50
C THR A 105 7.18 25.88 -11.40
N LYS A 106 6.61 25.20 -10.41
CA LYS A 106 7.31 24.56 -9.30
C LYS A 106 7.54 23.05 -9.52
N ASP A 107 6.80 22.46 -10.45
CA ASP A 107 6.96 21.07 -10.81
C ASP A 107 8.33 20.81 -11.49
N PRO A 108 9.11 19.80 -11.06
CA PRO A 108 10.40 19.50 -11.68
C PRO A 108 10.31 19.17 -13.18
N GLY A 109 9.29 18.44 -13.62
CA GLY A 109 9.04 18.10 -15.02
C GLY A 109 8.42 19.25 -15.82
N GLY A 110 7.75 20.17 -15.14
CA GLY A 110 7.08 21.32 -15.75
C GLY A 110 5.66 21.02 -16.20
N ASP A 111 5.01 20.00 -15.63
CA ASP A 111 3.70 19.52 -16.05
C ASP A 111 2.56 20.38 -15.52
N THR A 112 1.47 20.49 -16.29
CA THR A 112 0.25 21.22 -15.87
C THR A 112 -0.85 20.30 -15.34
N ASN A 113 -0.68 19.00 -15.53
CA ASN A 113 -1.69 17.97 -15.32
C ASN A 113 -1.48 17.14 -14.06
N ASP A 114 -0.57 17.54 -13.16
CA ASP A 114 -0.34 16.80 -11.92
C ASP A 114 -1.57 16.67 -11.06
N ILE A 115 -1.86 15.43 -10.71
CA ILE A 115 -2.98 15.06 -9.83
C ILE A 115 -2.53 14.91 -8.39
N PHE A 116 -1.31 14.44 -8.14
CA PHE A 116 -0.79 14.25 -6.79
C PHE A 116 0.63 14.77 -6.71
N GLY A 117 0.97 15.28 -5.53
CA GLY A 117 2.33 15.69 -5.22
C GLY A 117 2.59 15.66 -3.73
N ILE A 118 3.79 15.24 -3.35
CA ILE A 118 4.22 15.08 -1.96
C ILE A 118 5.68 15.51 -1.81
N THR A 119 6.00 16.17 -0.71
CA THR A 119 7.37 16.48 -0.27
C THR A 119 7.57 15.93 1.14
N LEU A 120 8.69 15.27 1.36
CA LEU A 120 9.10 14.67 2.61
C LEU A 120 10.21 15.51 3.23
N ASP A 121 10.08 15.88 4.50
CA ASP A 121 11.05 16.67 5.23
C ASP A 121 11.65 15.80 6.35
N TYR A 122 12.96 15.59 6.33
CA TYR A 122 13.69 14.77 7.31
C TYR A 122 14.19 15.60 8.49
N TYR A 123 14.64 16.82 8.23
CA TYR A 123 15.02 17.80 9.25
C TYR A 123 14.97 19.20 8.66
N ASN A 124 14.87 20.24 9.49
CA ASN A 124 14.89 21.63 9.00
C ASN A 124 16.21 21.95 8.26
N GLY A 125 16.12 22.32 6.97
CA GLY A 125 17.26 22.58 6.11
C GLY A 125 17.82 21.36 5.37
N ASP A 126 17.08 20.24 5.32
CA ASP A 126 17.51 19.03 4.61
C ASP A 126 17.69 19.18 3.10
N TYR A 127 17.07 20.18 2.49
CA TYR A 127 17.10 20.37 1.05
C TYR A 127 16.69 21.78 0.62
N LEU A 128 17.42 22.35 -0.35
CA LEU A 128 17.10 23.64 -0.96
C LEU A 128 17.36 23.60 -2.46
N ARG A 129 16.29 23.63 -3.26
CA ARG A 129 16.36 23.80 -4.71
C ARG A 129 15.56 25.03 -5.14
N THR A 130 16.27 26.11 -5.45
CA THR A 130 15.71 27.45 -5.73
C THR A 130 14.83 27.49 -6.98
N ASP A 131 15.23 26.81 -8.05
CA ASP A 131 14.58 26.97 -9.36
C ASP A 131 13.16 26.40 -9.42
N ARG A 132 12.89 25.37 -8.61
CA ARG A 132 11.61 24.65 -8.57
C ARG A 132 10.91 24.75 -7.21
N ASN A 133 11.45 25.55 -6.28
CA ASN A 133 10.88 25.78 -4.95
C ASN A 133 10.63 24.50 -4.13
N ILE A 134 11.39 23.42 -4.38
CA ILE A 134 11.41 22.28 -3.47
C ILE A 134 12.35 22.66 -2.33
N THR A 135 11.75 23.08 -1.23
CA THR A 135 12.44 23.52 -0.02
C THR A 135 11.88 22.76 1.17
N THR A 136 12.66 22.67 2.24
CA THR A 136 12.21 22.10 3.50
C THR A 136 11.08 22.92 4.15
N SER A 137 10.22 22.28 4.93
CA SER A 137 9.37 23.01 5.89
C SER A 137 10.19 23.51 7.08
N PRO A 138 10.12 24.79 7.46
CA PRO A 138 10.76 25.27 8.68
C PRO A 138 10.15 24.68 9.96
N THR A 139 8.96 24.05 9.86
CA THR A 139 8.28 23.41 10.98
C THR A 139 8.79 21.98 11.24
N ALA A 140 9.59 21.39 10.34
CA ALA A 140 10.20 20.08 10.58
C ALA A 140 11.18 20.16 11.76
N GLY A 141 11.08 19.21 12.70
CA GLY A 141 12.01 19.12 13.83
C GLY A 141 13.47 18.90 13.40
N ALA A 142 14.42 19.08 14.31
CA ALA A 142 15.87 18.98 14.04
C ALA A 142 16.44 17.58 14.35
N ASP A 143 15.73 16.51 14.00
CA ASP A 143 16.18 15.14 14.28
C ASP A 143 16.90 14.56 13.06
N TYR A 144 18.17 14.15 13.24
CA TYR A 144 19.02 13.65 12.15
C TYR A 144 19.08 12.11 12.10
N ASN A 145 18.01 11.43 12.50
CA ASN A 145 17.94 9.96 12.61
C ASN A 145 17.37 9.28 11.35
N GLY A 146 17.13 10.03 10.27
CA GLY A 146 16.60 9.53 9.00
C GLY A 146 15.10 9.24 9.00
N ASN A 147 14.38 9.56 10.08
CA ASN A 147 12.92 9.53 10.07
C ASN A 147 12.36 10.71 9.27
N ILE A 148 11.18 10.51 8.68
CA ILE A 148 10.44 11.58 8.02
C ILE A 148 9.75 12.40 9.10
N LYS A 149 10.15 13.67 9.26
CA LYS A 149 9.62 14.58 10.28
C LYS A 149 8.41 15.36 9.81
N ALA A 150 8.27 15.56 8.51
CA ALA A 150 7.04 16.07 7.94
C ALA A 150 6.78 15.50 6.55
N ALA A 151 5.51 15.40 6.18
CA ALA A 151 5.09 15.18 4.81
C ALA A 151 4.10 16.27 4.42
N ARG A 152 4.29 16.90 3.27
CA ARG A 152 3.39 17.92 2.72
C ARG A 152 2.88 17.42 1.39
N TRP A 153 1.57 17.38 1.22
CA TRP A 153 0.98 16.86 -0.02
C TRP A 153 -0.26 17.65 -0.43
N ALA A 154 -0.67 17.43 -1.67
CA ALA A 154 -1.99 17.77 -2.15
C ALA A 154 -2.46 16.76 -3.19
N ASN A 155 -3.78 16.61 -3.31
CA ASN A 155 -4.41 15.82 -4.36
C ASN A 155 -5.43 16.67 -5.12
N LYS A 156 -5.26 16.79 -6.44
CA LYS A 156 -6.15 17.46 -7.38
C LYS A 156 -7.36 16.59 -7.71
N SER A 157 -8.04 16.06 -6.70
CA SER A 157 -9.35 15.45 -6.89
C SER A 157 -10.43 16.53 -6.81
N ASN A 158 -11.51 16.36 -7.56
CA ASN A 158 -12.54 17.37 -7.83
C ASN A 158 -13.13 18.08 -6.58
N MET A 159 -12.84 17.61 -5.36
CA MET A 159 -13.45 18.10 -4.12
C MET A 159 -12.56 18.06 -2.85
N MET A 160 -11.28 17.64 -2.86
CA MET A 160 -10.51 17.51 -1.59
C MET A 160 -9.59 18.68 -1.26
N ASP A 161 -8.62 18.99 -2.13
CA ASP A 161 -7.61 20.03 -1.87
C ASP A 161 -7.72 21.21 -2.83
N LEU A 162 -8.83 21.33 -3.56
CA LEU A 162 -9.13 22.44 -4.46
C LEU A 162 -10.16 23.38 -3.82
N SER A 163 -9.84 24.68 -3.77
CA SER A 163 -10.81 25.75 -3.49
C SER A 163 -10.88 26.68 -4.70
N GLY A 164 -11.89 26.46 -5.55
CA GLY A 164 -11.90 27.02 -6.89
C GLY A 164 -10.70 26.50 -7.69
N SER A 165 -9.86 27.40 -8.20
CA SER A 165 -8.63 27.04 -8.90
C SER A 165 -7.39 26.94 -8.00
N THR A 166 -7.54 27.14 -6.68
CA THR A 166 -6.41 27.17 -5.73
C THR A 166 -6.19 25.81 -5.10
N ILE A 167 -4.94 25.32 -5.12
CA ILE A 167 -4.52 24.09 -4.44
C ILE A 167 -4.15 24.40 -2.98
N ASN A 168 -4.84 23.75 -2.05
CA ASN A 168 -4.61 23.83 -0.62
C ASN A 168 -3.72 22.68 -0.17
N GLN A 169 -2.44 22.96 0.00
CA GLN A 169 -1.48 21.97 0.51
C GLN A 169 -1.78 21.64 1.98
N LYS A 170 -1.72 20.35 2.30
CA LYS A 170 -1.82 19.83 3.67
C LYS A 170 -0.45 19.33 4.13
N GLY A 171 -0.35 18.99 5.39
CA GLY A 171 0.83 18.32 5.89
C GLY A 171 0.60 17.59 7.20
N TYR A 172 1.51 16.68 7.48
CA TYR A 172 1.67 16.03 8.77
C TYR A 172 3.02 16.41 9.34
N LEU A 173 3.05 16.66 10.65
CA LEU A 173 4.26 16.71 11.46
C LEU A 173 4.34 15.43 12.29
N TYR A 174 5.43 14.69 12.13
CA TYR A 174 5.63 13.41 12.79
C TYR A 174 6.60 13.53 13.97
N ASN A 175 6.22 12.89 15.07
CA ASN A 175 7.08 12.75 16.23
C ASN A 175 7.35 11.29 16.54
N TYR A 176 8.53 11.01 17.07
CA TYR A 176 8.98 9.66 17.36
C TYR A 176 9.58 9.58 18.77
N ASP A 177 9.56 8.40 19.36
CA ASP A 177 10.32 8.14 20.58
C ASP A 177 11.78 7.74 20.27
N ARG A 178 12.53 7.37 21.33
CA ARG A 178 13.93 6.94 21.21
C ARG A 178 14.13 5.65 20.40
N ASN A 179 13.08 4.84 20.26
CA ASN A 179 13.10 3.60 19.48
C ASN A 179 12.70 3.85 18.01
N ASN A 180 12.46 5.11 17.63
CA ASN A 180 11.91 5.53 16.34
C ASN A 180 10.46 5.06 16.11
N TRP A 181 9.72 4.77 17.18
CA TRP A 181 8.28 4.47 17.09
C TRP A 181 7.47 5.77 17.03
N LEU A 182 6.44 5.80 16.20
CA LEU A 182 5.60 6.97 15.95
C LEU A 182 4.80 7.35 17.20
N THR A 183 5.01 8.54 17.75
CA THR A 183 4.28 9.02 18.94
C THR A 183 3.16 10.01 18.60
N ALA A 184 3.27 10.68 17.44
CA ALA A 184 2.24 11.58 16.93
C ALA A 184 2.40 11.83 15.43
N ALA A 185 1.27 12.00 14.75
CA ALA A 185 1.12 12.62 13.44
C ALA A 185 0.13 13.78 13.57
N THR A 186 0.65 15.01 13.61
CA THR A 186 -0.15 16.22 13.74
C THR A 186 -0.49 16.76 12.35
N PHE A 187 -1.75 16.69 11.96
CA PHE A 187 -2.22 17.23 10.69
C PHE A 187 -2.17 18.77 10.71
N GLY A 188 -2.07 19.37 9.53
CA GLY A 188 -2.07 20.81 9.39
C GLY A 188 -2.25 21.29 7.97
N ASN A 189 -2.44 22.60 7.83
CA ASN A 189 -2.45 23.27 6.55
C ASN A 189 -1.07 23.86 6.27
N THR A 190 -0.57 23.65 5.06
CA THR A 190 0.73 24.15 4.64
C THR A 190 0.58 25.54 4.01
N ASN A 191 1.35 26.51 4.50
CA ASN A 191 1.46 27.80 3.85
C ASN A 191 2.26 27.65 2.55
N ALA A 192 1.64 27.96 1.40
CA ALA A 192 2.25 27.77 0.09
C ALA A 192 3.49 28.65 -0.18
N SER A 193 3.67 29.74 0.59
CA SER A 193 4.79 30.68 0.46
C SER A 193 5.94 30.33 1.40
N THR A 194 5.64 29.99 2.66
CA THR A 194 6.67 29.75 3.69
C THR A 194 6.96 28.28 3.94
N THR A 195 6.22 27.37 3.31
CA THR A 195 6.24 25.91 3.52
C THR A 195 5.97 25.46 4.97
N ALA A 196 5.68 26.39 5.87
CA ALA A 196 5.35 26.11 7.26
C ALA A 196 4.03 25.37 7.35
N ILE A 197 4.00 24.34 8.18
CA ILE A 197 2.79 23.59 8.52
C ILE A 197 2.19 24.26 9.75
N SER A 198 0.96 24.74 9.63
CA SER A 198 0.16 25.23 10.75
C SER A 198 -0.70 24.07 11.26
N PRO A 199 -0.46 23.55 12.47
CA PRO A 199 -1.25 22.46 13.05
C PRO A 199 -2.74 22.75 13.06
N ASP A 200 -3.53 21.72 12.80
CA ASP A 200 -4.99 21.69 12.88
C ASP A 200 -5.39 20.56 13.83
N THR A 201 -6.60 20.60 14.37
CA THR A 201 -7.16 19.55 15.22
C THR A 201 -7.72 18.37 14.43
N LYS A 202 -7.90 18.51 13.11
CA LYS A 202 -8.44 17.47 12.21
C LYS A 202 -7.46 16.32 11.99
N TYR A 203 -7.95 15.11 11.72
CA TYR A 203 -7.16 13.98 11.24
C TYR A 203 -5.87 13.69 12.02
N LYS A 204 -5.82 14.02 13.31
CA LYS A 204 -4.59 13.82 14.09
C LYS A 204 -4.50 12.36 14.51
N GLU A 205 -3.29 11.81 14.54
CA GLU A 205 -2.97 10.67 15.38
C GLU A 205 -2.06 11.15 16.50
N ALA A 206 -2.47 10.99 17.75
CA ALA A 206 -1.72 11.51 18.88
C ALA A 206 -1.79 10.57 20.08
N GLY A 207 -0.96 10.84 21.09
CA GLY A 207 -0.95 10.06 22.31
C GLY A 207 -0.59 8.59 22.09
N LEU A 208 0.16 8.28 21.03
CA LEU A 208 0.69 6.95 20.82
C LEU A 208 1.76 6.67 21.87
N THR A 209 1.50 5.66 22.70
CA THR A 209 2.46 5.17 23.68
C THR A 209 2.63 3.67 23.54
N TYR A 210 3.78 3.17 24.01
CA TYR A 210 4.19 1.79 23.81
C TYR A 210 4.67 1.16 25.11
N ASP A 211 4.55 -0.16 25.21
CA ASP A 211 5.30 -0.92 26.21
C ASP A 211 6.74 -1.23 25.73
N ALA A 212 7.53 -1.92 26.57
CA ALA A 212 8.92 -2.24 26.25
C ALA A 212 9.09 -3.19 25.05
N ASN A 213 8.06 -3.99 24.73
CA ASN A 213 8.05 -4.89 23.57
C ASN A 213 7.48 -4.20 22.31
N GLY A 214 7.06 -2.94 22.44
CA GLY A 214 6.48 -2.12 21.38
C GLY A 214 5.03 -2.43 21.07
N ASN A 215 4.28 -3.01 22.01
CA ASN A 215 2.83 -3.03 21.89
C ASN A 215 2.26 -1.62 22.09
N ILE A 216 1.37 -1.18 21.20
CA ILE A 216 0.63 0.07 21.35
C ILE A 216 -0.20 -0.01 22.64
N LYS A 217 -0.11 0.99 23.50
CA LYS A 217 -0.88 1.11 24.75
C LYS A 217 -2.02 2.12 24.64
N THR A 218 -1.82 3.19 23.90
CA THR A 218 -2.81 4.25 23.70
C THR A 218 -2.75 4.79 22.28
N LEU A 219 -3.87 5.25 21.74
CA LEU A 219 -3.98 5.92 20.44
C LEU A 219 -5.18 6.88 20.47
N GLN A 220 -4.98 8.12 20.01
CA GLN A 220 -6.07 9.08 19.82
C GLN A 220 -6.16 9.48 18.36
N ARG A 221 -7.39 9.50 17.83
CA ARG A 221 -7.69 9.93 16.47
C ARG A 221 -8.74 11.04 16.44
N SER A 222 -8.70 11.91 15.45
CA SER A 222 -9.74 12.92 15.23
C SER A 222 -10.22 12.96 13.79
N ASN A 223 -11.47 13.30 13.56
CA ASN A 223 -12.09 13.31 12.24
C ASN A 223 -11.87 14.63 11.47
N GLU A 224 -12.62 14.84 10.38
CA GLU A 224 -12.59 16.03 9.52
C GLU A 224 -13.04 17.33 10.18
N ALA A 225 -13.77 17.23 11.29
CA ALA A 225 -14.22 18.35 12.11
C ALA A 225 -13.25 18.65 13.26
N GLY A 226 -12.23 17.80 13.48
CA GLY A 226 -11.33 17.88 14.62
C GLY A 226 -11.91 17.33 15.91
N THR A 227 -13.08 16.69 15.84
CA THR A 227 -13.70 15.96 16.94
C THR A 227 -12.90 14.68 17.18
N ALA A 228 -12.68 14.30 18.44
CA ALA A 228 -12.09 13.02 18.76
C ALA A 228 -12.99 11.91 18.19
N LEU A 229 -12.41 11.05 17.36
CA LEU A 229 -13.03 9.84 16.86
C LEU A 229 -12.72 8.71 17.84
N ASP A 230 -11.44 8.56 18.17
CA ASP A 230 -10.99 7.52 19.09
C ASP A 230 -10.12 8.10 20.20
N ASN A 231 -10.21 7.49 21.38
CA ASN A 231 -9.29 7.64 22.51
C ASN A 231 -9.07 6.26 23.13
N LEU A 232 -8.36 5.44 22.37
CA LEU A 232 -8.16 4.02 22.61
C LEU A 232 -7.12 3.77 23.69
N THR A 233 -7.42 2.85 24.58
CA THR A 233 -6.48 2.21 25.49
C THR A 233 -6.49 0.71 25.21
N TYR A 234 -5.31 0.17 24.95
CA TYR A 234 -5.10 -1.22 24.57
C TYR A 234 -4.80 -2.03 25.83
N ASN A 235 -5.67 -2.99 26.12
CA ASN A 235 -5.57 -3.81 27.31
C ASN A 235 -5.02 -5.18 26.93
N TYR A 236 -3.90 -5.57 27.53
CA TYR A 236 -3.26 -6.86 27.27
C TYR A 236 -3.42 -7.75 28.51
N THR A 237 -3.93 -8.97 28.36
CA THR A 237 -4.17 -9.89 29.50
C THR A 237 -3.04 -10.86 29.76
N ASN A 238 -2.25 -11.18 28.75
CA ASN A 238 -1.25 -12.24 28.82
C ASN A 238 0.16 -11.65 28.90
N THR A 239 0.67 -11.47 30.13
CA THR A 239 2.05 -11.04 30.37
C THR A 239 3.00 -11.95 29.58
N GLY A 240 3.81 -11.33 28.70
CA GLY A 240 4.81 -12.02 27.90
C GLY A 240 4.34 -12.60 26.56
N LYS A 241 3.04 -12.58 26.22
CA LYS A 241 2.54 -13.06 24.91
C LYS A 241 2.22 -11.96 23.90
N ASN A 242 2.19 -10.69 24.33
CA ASN A 242 1.89 -9.54 23.47
C ASN A 242 0.49 -9.61 22.79
N GLN A 243 -0.44 -10.39 23.34
CA GLN A 243 -1.80 -10.59 22.82
C GLN A 243 -2.76 -9.54 23.37
N LEU A 244 -3.44 -8.83 22.47
CA LEU A 244 -4.43 -7.82 22.85
C LEU A 244 -5.65 -8.51 23.45
N ASN A 245 -6.22 -8.02 24.53
CA ASN A 245 -7.42 -8.61 25.11
C ASN A 245 -8.67 -7.85 24.71
N SER A 246 -8.59 -6.53 24.78
CA SER A 246 -9.65 -5.61 24.40
C SER A 246 -9.08 -4.22 24.18
N VAL A 247 -9.83 -3.41 23.45
CA VAL A 247 -9.61 -1.97 23.37
C VAL A 247 -10.75 -1.29 24.10
N THR A 248 -10.41 -0.41 25.04
CA THR A 248 -11.37 0.50 25.66
C THR A 248 -11.26 1.85 24.98
N ASP A 249 -12.39 2.43 24.63
CA ASP A 249 -12.44 3.76 24.03
C ASP A 249 -13.15 4.73 24.98
N ALA A 250 -12.56 5.91 25.14
CA ALA A 250 -13.08 6.97 26.00
C ALA A 250 -13.86 8.05 25.22
N VAL A 251 -14.11 7.82 23.93
CA VAL A 251 -15.04 8.61 23.12
C VAL A 251 -16.44 7.98 23.19
N VAL A 252 -17.46 8.76 22.82
CA VAL A 252 -18.85 8.28 22.75
C VAL A 252 -19.01 7.33 21.57
N SER A 253 -19.79 6.26 21.74
CA SER A 253 -19.89 5.21 20.74
C SER A 253 -20.67 5.60 19.48
N ASN A 254 -20.41 4.89 18.38
CA ASN A 254 -21.08 5.02 17.07
C ASN A 254 -20.91 6.39 16.39
N LEU A 255 -19.75 7.06 16.53
CA LEU A 255 -19.48 8.30 15.80
C LEU A 255 -19.12 8.06 14.33
N SER A 256 -18.58 6.89 13.99
CA SER A 256 -18.28 6.47 12.62
C SER A 256 -18.48 4.97 12.45
N THR A 257 -18.64 4.52 11.21
CA THR A 257 -18.69 3.09 10.85
C THR A 257 -17.33 2.41 10.90
N THR A 258 -16.23 3.17 10.96
CA THR A 258 -14.85 2.65 11.08
C THR A 258 -14.28 2.78 12.50
N ASP A 259 -15.07 3.34 13.42
CA ASP A 259 -14.70 3.61 14.81
C ASP A 259 -14.52 2.31 15.61
N ILE A 260 -13.58 2.31 16.56
CA ILE A 260 -13.41 1.21 17.52
C ILE A 260 -14.06 1.62 18.84
N ASP A 261 -15.32 1.24 19.01
CA ASP A 261 -16.05 1.43 20.28
C ASP A 261 -15.41 0.63 21.43
N SER A 262 -15.63 1.05 22.67
CA SER A 262 -15.15 0.34 23.86
C SER A 262 -15.65 -1.10 23.93
N GLN A 263 -14.71 -2.04 24.06
CA GLN A 263 -14.97 -3.48 24.06
C GLN A 263 -14.87 -4.08 25.46
N PRO A 264 -15.66 -5.12 25.79
CA PRO A 264 -15.50 -5.85 27.03
C PRO A 264 -14.15 -6.58 27.07
N ALA A 265 -13.66 -6.88 28.28
CA ALA A 265 -12.49 -7.74 28.45
C ALA A 265 -12.76 -9.12 27.81
N GLY A 266 -11.73 -9.70 27.19
CA GLY A 266 -11.86 -10.95 26.44
C GLY A 266 -12.41 -10.78 25.03
N ASN A 267 -12.41 -9.57 24.48
CA ASN A 267 -12.89 -9.32 23.13
C ASN A 267 -12.10 -10.10 22.06
N TYR A 268 -10.77 -9.95 22.09
CA TYR A 268 -9.85 -10.62 21.17
C TYR A 268 -9.41 -11.94 21.79
N VAL A 269 -9.82 -13.05 21.18
CA VAL A 269 -9.52 -14.41 21.65
C VAL A 269 -8.53 -15.06 20.70
N TYR A 270 -7.47 -15.64 21.26
CA TYR A 270 -6.41 -16.27 20.50
C TYR A 270 -6.36 -17.78 20.75
N ASP A 271 -5.88 -18.53 19.76
CA ASP A 271 -5.56 -19.93 19.94
C ASP A 271 -4.25 -20.15 20.74
N THR A 272 -3.82 -21.40 20.87
CA THR A 272 -2.63 -21.78 21.63
C THR A 272 -1.32 -21.30 21.01
N ILE A 273 -1.29 -21.06 19.69
CA ILE A 273 -0.11 -20.57 18.98
C ILE A 273 -0.17 -19.05 18.72
N GLY A 274 -1.25 -18.40 19.13
CA GLY A 274 -1.40 -16.95 19.13
C GLY A 274 -2.06 -16.36 17.90
N GLN A 275 -2.80 -17.13 17.12
CA GLN A 275 -3.63 -16.57 16.04
C GLN A 275 -4.96 -16.09 16.61
N LEU A 276 -5.41 -14.89 16.20
CA LEU A 276 -6.72 -14.39 16.61
C LEU A 276 -7.82 -15.27 16.02
N VAL A 277 -8.62 -15.93 16.84
CA VAL A 277 -9.73 -16.80 16.40
C VAL A 277 -11.10 -16.17 16.54
N GLN A 278 -11.24 -15.14 17.37
CA GLN A 278 -12.51 -14.45 17.59
C GLN A 278 -12.31 -12.97 17.95
N ASN A 279 -13.09 -12.10 17.30
CA ASN A 279 -13.40 -10.76 17.77
C ASN A 279 -14.86 -10.76 18.25
N THR A 280 -15.07 -10.70 19.58
CA THR A 280 -16.37 -10.93 20.20
C THR A 280 -17.38 -9.80 19.94
N SER A 281 -16.94 -8.54 20.01
CA SER A 281 -17.77 -7.35 19.81
C SER A 281 -18.26 -7.25 18.37
N GLU A 282 -17.41 -7.54 17.39
CA GLU A 282 -17.79 -7.57 15.97
C GLU A 282 -18.44 -8.91 15.57
N ASN A 283 -18.49 -9.88 16.48
CA ASN A 283 -18.98 -11.23 16.25
C ASN A 283 -18.27 -11.91 15.05
N LEU A 284 -16.96 -11.69 14.91
CA LEU A 284 -16.15 -12.27 13.84
C LEU A 284 -15.34 -13.47 14.33
N TYR A 285 -15.29 -14.51 13.50
CA TYR A 285 -14.49 -15.70 13.74
C TYR A 285 -13.51 -15.92 12.60
N TYR A 286 -12.27 -16.25 12.94
CA TYR A 286 -11.16 -16.40 12.00
C TYR A 286 -10.64 -17.83 12.04
N PHE A 287 -10.41 -18.39 10.85
CA PHE A 287 -9.90 -19.74 10.67
C PHE A 287 -8.63 -19.70 9.84
N TYR A 288 -7.67 -20.56 10.17
CA TYR A 288 -6.35 -20.57 9.57
C TYR A 288 -6.00 -21.96 9.05
N ASN A 289 -5.15 -22.00 8.03
CA ASN A 289 -4.48 -23.23 7.62
C ASN A 289 -3.26 -23.54 8.51
N THR A 290 -2.59 -24.66 8.24
CA THR A 290 -1.38 -25.08 8.97
C THR A 290 -0.16 -24.18 8.74
N GLN A 291 -0.19 -23.28 7.75
CA GLN A 291 0.85 -22.29 7.49
C GLN A 291 0.57 -20.96 8.20
N GLY A 292 -0.55 -20.83 8.90
CA GLY A 292 -0.95 -19.59 9.59
C GLY A 292 -1.64 -18.55 8.70
N LEU A 293 -2.09 -18.94 7.50
CA LEU A 293 -2.83 -18.08 6.58
C LEU A 293 -4.34 -18.18 6.87
N VAL A 294 -5.02 -17.04 6.88
CA VAL A 294 -6.47 -16.97 7.11
C VAL A 294 -7.20 -17.64 5.95
N THR A 295 -7.97 -18.69 6.20
CA THR A 295 -8.75 -19.41 5.17
C THR A 295 -10.22 -19.02 5.15
N GLU A 296 -10.76 -18.54 6.26
CA GLU A 296 -12.17 -18.19 6.37
C GLU A 296 -12.37 -17.15 7.47
N VAL A 297 -13.23 -16.17 7.19
CA VAL A 297 -13.79 -15.26 8.20
C VAL A 297 -15.30 -15.43 8.18
N ARG A 298 -15.90 -15.53 9.37
CA ARG A 298 -17.34 -15.69 9.57
C ARG A 298 -17.91 -14.57 10.42
N LEU A 299 -19.15 -14.19 10.11
CA LEU A 299 -20.01 -13.43 11.02
C LEU A 299 -20.84 -14.42 11.83
N GLY A 300 -20.60 -14.46 13.14
CA GLY A 300 -21.07 -15.54 13.99
C GLY A 300 -20.34 -16.86 13.72
N PRO A 301 -20.71 -17.93 14.44
CA PRO A 301 -19.99 -19.20 14.38
C PRO A 301 -20.13 -19.94 13.05
N THR A 302 -21.13 -19.60 12.23
CA THR A 302 -21.56 -20.43 11.09
C THR A 302 -21.59 -19.71 9.75
N ALA A 303 -21.84 -18.40 9.68
CA ALA A 303 -22.07 -17.72 8.41
C ALA A 303 -20.76 -17.14 7.83
N PRO A 304 -20.20 -17.68 6.74
CA PRO A 304 -19.03 -17.10 6.11
C PRO A 304 -19.34 -15.72 5.55
N ILE A 305 -18.38 -14.81 5.70
CA ILE A 305 -18.36 -13.53 4.99
C ILE A 305 -17.29 -13.54 3.90
N VAL A 306 -16.18 -14.26 4.12
CA VAL A 306 -15.16 -14.50 3.09
C VAL A 306 -14.45 -15.82 3.31
N LYS A 307 -14.07 -16.49 2.22
CA LYS A 307 -13.15 -17.63 2.23
C LYS A 307 -12.00 -17.41 1.26
N PHE A 308 -10.80 -17.82 1.69
CA PHE A 308 -9.57 -17.71 0.94
C PHE A 308 -8.98 -19.09 0.68
N PHE A 309 -8.45 -19.26 -0.54
CA PHE A 309 -7.82 -20.49 -0.99
C PHE A 309 -6.43 -20.15 -1.53
N TYR A 310 -5.46 -20.96 -1.14
CA TYR A 310 -4.05 -20.72 -1.40
C TYR A 310 -3.46 -21.89 -2.18
N ASN A 311 -2.42 -21.61 -2.97
CA ASN A 311 -1.56 -22.66 -3.52
C ASN A 311 -0.57 -23.18 -2.45
N GLU A 312 0.23 -24.17 -2.82
CA GLU A 312 1.25 -24.79 -1.95
C GLU A 312 2.34 -23.82 -1.47
N ARG A 313 2.46 -22.65 -2.11
CA ARG A 313 3.39 -21.57 -1.75
C ARG A 313 2.77 -20.49 -0.87
N GLY A 314 1.52 -20.68 -0.44
CA GLY A 314 0.80 -19.71 0.39
C GLY A 314 0.35 -18.47 -0.36
N GLN A 315 0.27 -18.51 -1.70
CA GLN A 315 -0.24 -17.40 -2.50
C GLN A 315 -1.75 -17.57 -2.73
N ARG A 316 -2.51 -16.49 -2.58
CA ARG A 316 -3.97 -16.52 -2.71
C ARG A 316 -4.36 -16.73 -4.18
N ILE A 317 -5.04 -17.84 -4.48
CA ILE A 317 -5.47 -18.22 -5.84
C ILE A 317 -6.98 -18.10 -6.04
N LYS A 318 -7.76 -18.07 -4.96
CA LYS A 318 -9.22 -17.91 -5.03
C LYS A 318 -9.76 -17.25 -3.75
N LYS A 319 -10.78 -16.41 -3.93
CA LYS A 319 -11.56 -15.75 -2.88
C LYS A 319 -13.05 -15.96 -3.14
N GLU A 320 -13.79 -16.39 -2.14
CA GLU A 320 -15.26 -16.43 -2.16
C GLU A 320 -15.81 -15.34 -1.25
N GLY A 321 -16.50 -14.36 -1.80
CA GLY A 321 -17.16 -13.28 -1.07
C GLY A 321 -18.63 -13.63 -0.82
N TYR A 322 -19.08 -13.48 0.42
CA TYR A 322 -20.44 -13.76 0.86
C TYR A 322 -21.12 -12.48 1.35
N GLN A 323 -22.44 -12.51 1.54
CA GLN A 323 -23.14 -11.37 2.17
C GLN A 323 -22.66 -11.16 3.60
N THR A 324 -22.32 -9.92 3.93
CA THR A 324 -21.84 -9.50 5.26
C THR A 324 -22.97 -9.32 6.29
N ASN A 325 -24.21 -9.67 5.95
CA ASN A 325 -25.37 -9.61 6.84
C ASN A 325 -25.64 -10.92 7.61
N GLY A 326 -24.71 -11.89 7.55
CA GLY A 326 -24.81 -13.17 8.25
C GLY A 326 -25.71 -14.21 7.57
N SER A 327 -26.16 -13.97 6.33
CA SER A 327 -26.95 -14.96 5.58
C SER A 327 -26.13 -16.15 5.09
N GLY A 328 -24.80 -16.01 4.98
CA GLY A 328 -23.90 -17.02 4.40
C GLY A 328 -24.14 -17.26 2.91
N VAL A 329 -24.84 -16.35 2.21
CA VAL A 329 -25.13 -16.45 0.77
C VAL A 329 -23.93 -15.97 -0.04
N LEU A 330 -23.41 -16.82 -0.91
CA LEU A 330 -22.31 -16.49 -1.82
C LEU A 330 -22.73 -15.37 -2.78
N GLN A 331 -21.91 -14.33 -2.89
CA GLN A 331 -22.10 -13.19 -3.80
C GLN A 331 -21.23 -13.31 -5.04
N ASN A 332 -19.96 -13.64 -4.87
CA ASN A 332 -19.02 -13.78 -5.97
C ASN A 332 -17.87 -14.73 -5.62
N THR A 333 -17.21 -15.24 -6.64
CA THR A 333 -15.93 -15.94 -6.52
C THR A 333 -14.91 -15.27 -7.43
N THR A 334 -13.83 -14.77 -6.83
CA THR A 334 -12.68 -14.22 -7.54
C THR A 334 -11.59 -15.28 -7.64
N TYR A 335 -11.00 -15.44 -8.82
CA TYR A 335 -9.84 -16.30 -9.07
C TYR A 335 -8.65 -15.45 -9.49
N TYR A 336 -7.48 -15.78 -8.95
CA TYR A 336 -6.22 -15.11 -9.25
C TYR A 336 -5.31 -16.06 -10.02
N CYS A 337 -4.95 -15.68 -11.24
CA CYS A 337 -3.90 -16.35 -11.99
C CYS A 337 -2.59 -15.64 -11.70
N LEU A 338 -1.64 -16.37 -11.10
CA LEU A 338 -0.36 -15.82 -10.67
C LEU A 338 0.76 -16.25 -11.60
N ASP A 339 1.83 -15.46 -11.64
CA ASP A 339 3.13 -15.90 -12.18
C ASP A 339 3.90 -16.75 -11.14
N LEU A 340 5.10 -17.20 -11.52
CA LEU A 340 5.97 -17.96 -10.62
C LEU A 340 6.53 -17.13 -9.46
N SER A 341 6.47 -15.81 -9.48
CA SER A 341 6.89 -14.96 -8.37
C SER A 341 5.74 -14.67 -7.40
N GLY A 342 4.49 -14.90 -7.83
CA GLY A 342 3.28 -14.59 -7.08
C GLY A 342 2.55 -13.33 -7.51
N ASN A 343 2.99 -12.68 -8.57
CA ASN A 343 2.31 -11.50 -9.10
C ASN A 343 1.04 -11.93 -9.84
N THR A 344 -0.04 -11.17 -9.64
CA THR A 344 -1.32 -11.43 -10.31
C THR A 344 -1.25 -11.05 -11.78
N MET A 345 -1.32 -12.04 -12.67
CA MET A 345 -1.33 -11.85 -14.12
C MET A 345 -2.73 -11.63 -14.67
N ALA A 346 -3.74 -12.24 -14.06
CA ALA A 346 -5.14 -12.04 -14.43
C ALA A 346 -6.06 -12.34 -13.25
N VAL A 347 -7.19 -11.63 -13.21
CA VAL A 347 -8.28 -11.87 -12.28
C VAL A 347 -9.50 -12.30 -13.07
N TYR A 348 -10.18 -13.33 -12.58
CA TYR A 348 -11.47 -13.75 -13.07
C TYR A 348 -12.50 -13.60 -11.96
N ASN A 349 -13.70 -13.17 -12.31
CA ASN A 349 -14.81 -13.07 -11.38
C ASN A 349 -15.98 -13.93 -11.85
N MET A 350 -16.62 -14.61 -10.92
CA MET A 350 -17.83 -15.38 -11.13
C MET A 350 -18.90 -14.89 -10.14
N PRO A 351 -19.85 -14.06 -10.58
CA PRO A 351 -21.01 -13.71 -9.76
C PRO A 351 -21.81 -14.96 -9.38
N SER A 352 -22.53 -14.91 -8.27
CA SER A 352 -23.40 -16.01 -7.83
C SER A 352 -24.43 -16.37 -8.91
N GLY A 353 -24.45 -17.63 -9.35
CA GLY A 353 -25.31 -18.10 -10.44
C GLY A 353 -24.91 -17.60 -11.84
N GLY A 354 -23.81 -16.85 -11.95
CA GLY A 354 -23.25 -16.34 -13.21
C GLY A 354 -22.16 -17.22 -13.80
N ALA A 355 -21.68 -16.83 -14.99
CA ALA A 355 -20.51 -17.45 -15.62
C ALA A 355 -19.23 -16.77 -15.13
N ILE A 356 -18.14 -17.53 -15.10
CA ILE A 356 -16.79 -16.98 -14.89
C ILE A 356 -16.39 -16.08 -16.07
N ALA A 357 -15.86 -14.91 -15.78
CA ALA A 357 -15.36 -13.96 -16.77
C ALA A 357 -14.03 -13.37 -16.32
N GLN A 358 -13.10 -13.19 -17.27
CA GLN A 358 -11.87 -12.43 -17.05
C GLN A 358 -12.23 -10.96 -16.83
N THR A 359 -11.77 -10.36 -15.74
CA THR A 359 -12.11 -8.98 -15.38
C THR A 359 -10.90 -8.06 -15.46
N ASP A 360 -9.90 -8.30 -14.63
CA ASP A 360 -8.79 -7.37 -14.43
C ASP A 360 -7.47 -8.00 -14.86
N LEU A 361 -6.72 -7.27 -15.67
CA LEU A 361 -5.39 -7.62 -16.15
C LEU A 361 -4.40 -6.56 -15.66
N PRO A 362 -3.64 -6.82 -14.57
CA PRO A 362 -2.69 -5.87 -14.04
C PRO A 362 -1.61 -5.48 -15.05
N ILE A 363 -1.26 -4.19 -15.05
CA ILE A 363 -0.21 -3.63 -15.89
C ILE A 363 0.99 -3.39 -14.97
N TYR A 364 2.11 -4.05 -15.25
CA TYR A 364 3.33 -3.95 -14.44
C TYR A 364 4.42 -3.18 -15.18
N GLY A 365 5.17 -2.39 -14.42
CA GLY A 365 6.47 -1.83 -14.79
C GLY A 365 7.45 -2.05 -13.64
N LEU A 366 8.09 -0.97 -13.14
CA LEU A 366 8.88 -1.06 -11.88
C LEU A 366 8.04 -1.47 -10.68
N SER A 367 6.76 -1.11 -10.69
CA SER A 367 5.71 -1.54 -9.78
C SER A 367 4.44 -1.81 -10.59
N ARG A 368 3.35 -2.20 -9.93
CA ARG A 368 2.04 -2.14 -10.58
C ARG A 368 1.75 -0.67 -10.95
N LEU A 369 1.31 -0.48 -12.19
CA LEU A 369 0.99 0.83 -12.78
C LEU A 369 -0.52 1.07 -12.80
N GLY A 370 -1.30 0.00 -12.71
CA GLY A 370 -2.73 0.03 -12.94
C GLY A 370 -3.28 -1.30 -13.44
N VAL A 371 -4.47 -1.24 -14.03
CA VAL A 371 -5.22 -2.40 -14.47
C VAL A 371 -5.88 -2.11 -15.83
N TYR A 372 -5.80 -3.06 -16.75
CA TYR A 372 -6.68 -3.11 -17.91
C TYR A 372 -7.92 -3.94 -17.55
N ASN A 373 -9.09 -3.31 -17.55
CA ASN A 373 -10.36 -3.97 -17.29
C ASN A 373 -10.95 -4.49 -18.61
N LYS A 374 -11.06 -5.81 -18.72
CA LYS A 374 -11.50 -6.52 -19.93
C LYS A 374 -12.95 -6.23 -20.29
N ALA A 375 -13.82 -6.08 -19.28
CA ALA A 375 -15.25 -5.84 -19.49
C ALA A 375 -15.53 -4.46 -20.09
N SER A 376 -14.82 -3.43 -19.63
CA SER A 376 -14.96 -2.05 -20.14
C SER A 376 -14.01 -1.72 -21.30
N ASN A 377 -13.05 -2.60 -21.60
CA ASN A 377 -11.97 -2.36 -22.55
C ASN A 377 -11.21 -1.06 -22.26
N ALA A 378 -10.95 -0.79 -20.97
CA ALA A 378 -10.34 0.45 -20.51
C ALA A 378 -9.21 0.18 -19.50
N SER A 379 -8.17 1.00 -19.55
CA SER A 379 -7.08 0.99 -18.56
C SER A 379 -7.27 2.10 -17.53
N THR A 380 -7.03 1.75 -16.28
CA THR A 380 -6.92 2.67 -15.14
C THR A 380 -5.51 2.59 -14.58
N TYR A 381 -5.04 3.68 -13.98
CA TYR A 381 -3.66 3.82 -13.52
C TYR A 381 -3.63 4.33 -12.10
N GLU A 382 -2.82 3.71 -11.25
CA GLU A 382 -2.68 4.10 -9.85
C GLU A 382 -1.54 5.11 -9.69
N ILE A 383 -1.76 6.10 -8.83
CA ILE A 383 -0.77 7.07 -8.38
C ILE A 383 -0.56 6.81 -6.90
N THR A 384 0.67 6.47 -6.54
CA THR A 384 1.03 6.08 -5.18
C THR A 384 1.92 7.11 -4.50
N ASP A 385 1.93 7.11 -3.18
CA ASP A 385 2.94 7.83 -2.39
C ASP A 385 4.21 6.99 -2.20
N HIS A 386 5.16 7.51 -1.39
CA HIS A 386 6.45 6.87 -1.12
C HIS A 386 6.35 5.52 -0.40
N LEU A 387 5.20 5.19 0.19
CA LEU A 387 4.93 3.90 0.85
C LEU A 387 4.22 2.91 -0.08
N GLY A 388 3.81 3.35 -1.27
CA GLY A 388 2.96 2.57 -2.16
C GLY A 388 1.47 2.69 -1.85
N ASN A 389 1.04 3.61 -0.97
CA ASN A 389 -0.39 3.82 -0.74
C ASN A 389 -1.02 4.42 -1.98
N VAL A 390 -2.16 3.87 -2.43
CA VAL A 390 -2.88 4.39 -3.60
C VAL A 390 -3.58 5.70 -3.24
N ARG A 391 -3.06 6.83 -3.73
CA ARG A 391 -3.59 8.17 -3.45
C ARG A 391 -4.64 8.61 -4.46
N ALA A 392 -4.51 8.18 -5.70
CA ALA A 392 -5.49 8.40 -6.74
C ALA A 392 -5.43 7.29 -7.80
N VAL A 393 -6.55 7.06 -8.48
CA VAL A 393 -6.63 6.21 -9.67
C VAL A 393 -7.24 7.01 -10.80
N ILE A 394 -6.61 6.98 -11.96
CA ILE A 394 -6.99 7.80 -13.12
C ILE A 394 -7.29 6.92 -14.33
N THR A 395 -8.16 7.40 -15.21
CA THR A 395 -8.31 6.85 -16.56
C THR A 395 -7.13 7.27 -17.43
N LYS A 396 -7.04 6.68 -18.62
CA LYS A 396 -6.15 7.12 -19.69
C LYS A 396 -6.30 8.62 -20.07
N THR A 397 -7.47 9.22 -19.84
CA THR A 397 -7.73 10.64 -20.13
C THR A 397 -7.33 11.57 -18.98
N GLY A 398 -6.73 11.03 -17.90
CA GLY A 398 -6.40 11.80 -16.69
C GLY A 398 -7.61 12.07 -15.79
N THR A 399 -8.75 11.42 -16.03
CA THR A 399 -9.94 11.58 -15.20
C THR A 399 -9.82 10.72 -13.95
N ILE A 400 -9.95 11.32 -12.78
CA ILE A 400 -9.88 10.61 -11.50
C ILE A 400 -11.13 9.74 -11.33
N GLN A 401 -10.91 8.46 -11.05
CA GLN A 401 -11.96 7.50 -10.70
C GLN A 401 -12.07 7.38 -9.19
N SER A 402 -10.96 7.09 -8.51
CA SER A 402 -10.90 6.95 -7.06
C SER A 402 -9.74 7.71 -6.42
N TYR A 403 -9.84 7.93 -5.12
CA TYR A 403 -8.79 8.53 -4.30
C TYR A 403 -8.92 8.10 -2.84
N ALA A 404 -7.83 8.18 -2.09
CA ALA A 404 -7.83 8.00 -0.64
C ALA A 404 -6.62 8.71 0.00
N ASP A 405 -6.85 9.32 1.16
CA ASP A 405 -5.83 9.68 2.12
C ASP A 405 -5.91 8.77 3.34
N TYR A 406 -4.80 8.59 4.04
CA TYR A 406 -4.66 7.62 5.11
C TYR A 406 -4.15 8.26 6.40
N TYR A 407 -4.61 7.75 7.53
CA TYR A 407 -3.88 7.81 8.79
C TYR A 407 -2.58 7.01 8.69
N PRO A 408 -1.56 7.32 9.51
CA PRO A 408 -0.28 6.61 9.50
C PRO A 408 -0.36 5.08 9.46
N PHE A 409 -1.25 4.45 10.24
CA PHE A 409 -1.38 2.98 10.29
C PHE A 409 -2.27 2.38 9.19
N GLY A 410 -2.75 3.18 8.24
CA GLY A 410 -3.41 2.70 7.03
C GLY A 410 -4.94 2.80 7.03
N GLU A 411 -5.57 3.23 8.12
CA GLU A 411 -7.00 3.56 8.07
C GLU A 411 -7.23 4.78 7.17
N GLN A 412 -8.27 4.74 6.34
CA GLN A 412 -8.61 5.83 5.42
C GLN A 412 -9.20 7.03 6.18
N LEU A 413 -8.76 8.23 5.82
CA LEU A 413 -9.27 9.46 6.42
C LEU A 413 -10.76 9.64 6.07
N PRO A 414 -11.63 9.88 7.08
CA PRO A 414 -13.05 10.17 6.86
C PRO A 414 -13.23 11.35 5.91
N MET A 415 -14.17 11.21 4.97
CA MET A 415 -14.47 12.18 3.91
C MET A 415 -13.32 12.54 2.97
N ARG A 416 -12.18 11.85 3.05
CA ARG A 416 -11.02 12.02 2.15
C ARG A 416 -10.68 10.74 1.42
N ASN A 417 -11.70 9.95 1.16
CA ASN A 417 -11.64 8.76 0.34
C ASN A 417 -12.89 8.68 -0.52
N SER A 418 -12.70 8.21 -1.74
CA SER A 418 -13.75 7.84 -2.68
C SER A 418 -13.21 6.67 -3.45
N LEU A 419 -13.12 5.52 -2.80
CA LEU A 419 -12.72 4.30 -3.48
C LEU A 419 -13.90 3.78 -4.30
N SER A 420 -14.07 4.36 -5.48
CA SER A 420 -14.84 3.74 -6.54
C SER A 420 -14.14 2.43 -6.94
N ASN A 421 -14.72 1.27 -6.61
CA ASN A 421 -14.44 -0.05 -7.22
C ASN A 421 -12.96 -0.46 -7.44
N TYR A 422 -11.97 0.15 -6.79
CA TYR A 422 -10.56 -0.17 -6.96
C TYR A 422 -10.08 -1.07 -5.83
N ARG A 423 -9.34 -2.12 -6.18
CA ARG A 423 -9.01 -3.24 -5.30
C ARG A 423 -7.91 -2.90 -4.28
N TYR A 424 -6.98 -2.03 -4.65
CA TYR A 424 -5.74 -1.82 -3.89
C TYR A 424 -5.75 -0.49 -3.15
N ALA A 425 -5.21 -0.49 -1.93
CA ALA A 425 -5.25 0.63 -1.02
C ALA A 425 -3.90 0.87 -0.31
N PHE A 426 -3.82 0.64 1.00
CA PHE A 426 -2.63 0.87 1.81
C PHE A 426 -1.49 -0.07 1.41
N GLN A 427 -0.30 0.50 1.22
CA GLN A 427 0.91 -0.16 0.70
C GLN A 427 0.70 -1.02 -0.56
N GLY A 428 -0.29 -0.66 -1.39
CA GLY A 428 -0.62 -1.36 -2.63
C GLY A 428 -1.27 -2.74 -2.43
N GLN A 429 -1.61 -3.10 -1.19
CA GLN A 429 -2.27 -4.36 -0.85
C GLN A 429 -3.77 -4.31 -1.17
N GLU A 430 -4.37 -5.48 -1.38
CA GLU A 430 -5.81 -5.58 -1.63
C GLU A 430 -6.61 -5.32 -0.35
N LEU A 431 -7.55 -4.39 -0.41
CA LEU A 431 -8.53 -4.16 0.66
C LEU A 431 -9.71 -5.10 0.47
N ASP A 432 -9.85 -6.10 1.34
CA ASP A 432 -10.96 -7.05 1.27
C ASP A 432 -12.23 -6.44 1.87
N GLY A 433 -13.14 -6.00 1.00
CA GLY A 433 -14.37 -5.29 1.39
C GLY A 433 -15.29 -6.08 2.34
N GLU A 434 -15.19 -7.41 2.37
CA GLU A 434 -15.94 -8.24 3.32
C GLU A 434 -15.44 -8.09 4.77
N THR A 435 -14.16 -7.79 4.96
CA THR A 435 -13.53 -7.66 6.29
C THR A 435 -13.14 -6.22 6.64
N GLY A 436 -12.99 -5.35 5.63
CA GLY A 436 -12.47 -4.00 5.81
C GLY A 436 -10.97 -3.94 6.09
N MET A 437 -10.23 -5.03 5.86
CA MET A 437 -8.82 -5.18 6.20
C MET A 437 -7.94 -5.36 4.97
N GLU A 438 -6.70 -4.88 5.04
CA GLU A 438 -5.71 -5.15 4.01
C GLU A 438 -5.18 -6.59 4.09
N ALA A 439 -5.28 -7.28 2.97
CA ALA A 439 -4.78 -8.64 2.80
C ALA A 439 -3.35 -8.62 2.26
N PHE A 440 -2.39 -8.66 3.19
CA PHE A 440 -1.01 -8.99 2.85
C PHE A 440 -0.90 -10.50 2.61
N GLN A 441 0.15 -10.93 1.90
CA GLN A 441 0.32 -12.32 1.50
C GLN A 441 0.29 -13.29 2.69
N LEU A 442 0.92 -12.93 3.81
CA LEU A 442 1.12 -13.80 4.97
C LEU A 442 0.16 -13.51 6.13
N ARG A 443 -0.38 -12.30 6.23
CA ARG A 443 -1.16 -11.84 7.39
C ARG A 443 -2.25 -10.84 6.99
N LEU A 444 -3.32 -10.78 7.78
CA LEU A 444 -4.32 -9.71 7.70
C LEU A 444 -3.91 -8.55 8.61
N TRP A 445 -4.00 -7.33 8.09
CA TRP A 445 -3.71 -6.09 8.80
C TRP A 445 -5.01 -5.39 9.18
N ASP A 446 -5.16 -5.02 10.46
CA ASP A 446 -6.24 -4.14 10.89
C ASP A 446 -5.66 -2.75 11.17
N GLY A 447 -5.82 -1.84 10.19
CA GLY A 447 -5.33 -0.46 10.26
C GLY A 447 -5.98 0.37 11.38
N ARG A 448 -7.18 -0.02 11.86
CA ARG A 448 -7.90 0.70 12.93
C ARG A 448 -7.23 0.57 14.29
N ILE A 449 -6.56 -0.56 14.50
CA ILE A 449 -5.79 -0.86 15.72
C ILE A 449 -4.28 -0.90 15.48
N GLY A 450 -3.82 -0.78 14.23
CA GLY A 450 -2.41 -0.76 13.86
C GLY A 450 -1.65 -2.04 14.18
N ARG A 451 -2.28 -3.22 14.02
CA ARG A 451 -1.68 -4.52 14.38
C ARG A 451 -2.05 -5.65 13.43
N TRP A 452 -1.19 -6.65 13.38
CA TRP A 452 -1.46 -7.93 12.71
C TRP A 452 -2.40 -8.81 13.55
N LEU A 453 -3.24 -9.61 12.89
CA LEU A 453 -4.15 -10.55 13.56
C LEU A 453 -3.47 -11.87 13.96
N SER A 454 -2.34 -12.19 13.34
CA SER A 454 -1.56 -13.40 13.61
C SER A 454 -0.08 -13.06 13.88
N PRO A 455 0.65 -13.95 14.59
CA PRO A 455 2.07 -13.77 14.86
C PRO A 455 2.89 -13.71 13.57
N ASP A 456 3.93 -12.91 13.57
CA ASP A 456 4.91 -12.83 12.48
C ASP A 456 5.55 -14.19 12.19
N PRO A 457 5.38 -14.76 10.98
CA PRO A 457 6.02 -16.01 10.60
C PRO A 457 7.56 -15.94 10.62
N TYR A 458 8.14 -14.75 10.50
CA TYR A 458 9.60 -14.56 10.50
C TYR A 458 10.13 -13.99 11.82
N GLY A 459 9.25 -13.71 12.79
CA GLY A 459 9.63 -13.32 14.15
C GLY A 459 10.52 -12.07 14.21
N GLN A 460 10.25 -11.05 13.40
CA GLN A 460 11.16 -9.91 13.24
C GLN A 460 11.26 -9.03 14.48
N ASN A 461 10.15 -8.86 15.21
CA ASN A 461 10.04 -7.92 16.33
C ASN A 461 9.78 -8.65 17.65
N TYR A 462 10.12 -8.01 18.78
CA TYR A 462 9.81 -8.52 20.13
C TYR A 462 8.32 -8.79 20.34
N SER A 463 7.46 -7.91 19.81
CA SER A 463 6.04 -8.18 19.68
C SER A 463 5.77 -8.80 18.31
N PRO A 464 5.26 -10.05 18.23
CA PRO A 464 5.01 -10.71 16.95
C PRO A 464 3.82 -10.11 16.19
N TYR A 465 3.08 -9.18 16.80
CA TYR A 465 1.97 -8.47 16.19
C TYR A 465 2.32 -7.02 15.81
N MET A 466 3.56 -6.59 16.05
CA MET A 466 4.03 -5.26 15.67
C MET A 466 4.06 -5.14 14.15
N GLY A 467 3.36 -4.12 13.62
CA GLY A 467 3.41 -3.76 12.21
C GLY A 467 4.48 -2.72 11.92
N MET A 468 5.24 -2.93 10.85
CA MET A 468 6.09 -1.91 10.24
C MET A 468 7.03 -1.20 11.24
N GLY A 469 7.51 -1.91 12.26
CA GLY A 469 8.36 -1.37 13.32
C GLY A 469 7.75 -0.20 14.11
N ASN A 470 6.41 -0.10 14.18
CA ASN A 470 5.68 1.06 14.69
C ASN A 470 6.07 2.40 14.02
N ASN A 471 6.63 2.35 12.81
CA ASN A 471 6.98 3.52 12.02
C ASN A 471 6.43 3.36 10.58
N PRO A 472 5.09 3.33 10.42
CA PRO A 472 4.46 3.08 9.13
C PRO A 472 4.62 4.23 8.14
N ILE A 473 5.23 5.35 8.55
CA ILE A 473 5.57 6.49 7.69
C ILE A 473 6.86 6.26 6.90
N ARG A 474 7.76 5.44 7.44
CA ARG A 474 9.07 5.12 6.85
C ARG A 474 9.18 3.66 6.39
N MET A 475 8.39 2.75 6.96
CA MET A 475 8.56 1.32 6.77
C MET A 475 7.47 0.72 5.88
N ILE A 476 7.89 -0.09 4.92
CA ILE A 476 7.02 -0.81 3.97
C ILE A 476 7.12 -2.31 4.27
N ASP A 477 5.99 -3.00 4.32
CA ASP A 477 5.93 -4.46 4.41
C ASP A 477 5.35 -5.05 3.11
N PRO A 478 6.15 -5.68 2.24
CA PRO A 478 5.65 -6.16 0.96
C PRO A 478 4.68 -7.34 1.05
N ASN A 479 4.78 -8.16 2.10
CA ASN A 479 4.11 -9.47 2.17
C ASN A 479 3.44 -9.78 3.53
N GLY A 480 3.57 -8.90 4.51
CA GLY A 480 3.12 -9.12 5.87
C GLY A 480 4.08 -10.02 6.65
N GLY A 481 5.37 -9.96 6.42
CA GLY A 481 6.38 -10.76 7.13
C GLY A 481 7.75 -10.11 7.17
N THR A 482 8.01 -9.16 6.27
CA THR A 482 9.27 -8.42 6.23
C THR A 482 9.06 -6.93 6.08
N CYS A 483 9.60 -6.11 6.98
CA CYS A 483 9.68 -4.66 6.81
C CYS A 483 11.01 -4.19 6.19
N PHE A 484 10.94 -3.18 5.32
CA PHE A 484 12.07 -2.43 4.75
C PHE A 484 11.85 -0.93 4.94
N ASP A 485 12.92 -0.14 4.96
CA ASP A 485 12.74 1.32 4.91
C ASP A 485 12.46 1.81 3.48
N VAL A 486 11.91 3.02 3.35
CA VAL A 486 11.59 3.65 2.06
C VAL A 486 12.79 3.86 1.11
N ASN A 487 14.03 3.64 1.58
CA ASN A 487 15.23 3.69 0.75
C ASN A 487 15.72 2.29 0.33
N GLY A 488 14.94 1.24 0.62
CA GLY A 488 15.25 -0.13 0.23
C GLY A 488 16.24 -0.85 1.14
N ASN A 489 16.60 -0.27 2.29
CA ASN A 489 17.48 -0.96 3.23
C ASN A 489 16.70 -2.01 4.01
N SER A 490 17.20 -3.25 4.00
CA SER A 490 16.81 -4.27 4.97
C SER A 490 17.35 -3.85 6.33
N ILE A 491 16.58 -3.06 7.05
CA ILE A 491 16.84 -2.79 8.46
C ILE A 491 16.23 -3.97 9.21
N PRO A 492 17.02 -4.79 9.93
CA PRO A 492 16.46 -5.68 10.93
C PRO A 492 15.68 -4.81 11.90
N CYS A 493 14.35 -4.84 11.79
CA CYS A 493 13.44 -4.07 12.63
C CYS A 493 13.59 -4.59 14.07
N GLY A 494 14.57 -4.10 14.84
CA GLY A 494 14.82 -4.56 16.20
C GLY A 494 16.19 -4.23 16.80
N ASP A 495 17.27 -4.18 16.02
CA ASP A 495 18.63 -3.96 16.54
C ASP A 495 19.31 -2.77 15.85
N MET A 496 19.10 -1.55 16.36
CA MET A 496 19.93 -0.38 16.00
C MET A 496 20.96 -0.03 17.08
N ASN A 497 21.55 -1.06 17.69
CA ASN A 497 22.73 -0.90 18.55
C ASN A 497 23.93 -1.78 18.16
N SER A 498 23.92 -2.39 16.97
CA SER A 498 25.13 -2.99 16.41
C SER A 498 25.71 -2.05 15.34
N SER A 499 26.97 -1.71 15.58
CA SER A 499 27.79 -0.78 14.81
C SER A 499 27.83 -1.11 13.32
N TYR A 500 27.63 -0.05 12.54
CA TYR A 500 28.07 0.13 11.16
C TYR A 500 29.34 -0.65 10.79
N SER A 501 29.19 -1.60 9.87
CA SER A 501 30.23 -1.94 8.90
C SER A 501 29.52 -2.42 7.64
N ALA A 502 29.36 -1.50 6.69
CA ALA A 502 28.83 -1.81 5.36
C ALA A 502 29.72 -2.86 4.66
N PRO A 503 29.14 -3.90 4.07
CA PRO A 503 29.74 -4.58 2.94
C PRO A 503 28.89 -4.31 1.70
N GLY A 504 29.44 -3.50 0.77
CA GLY A 504 29.07 -3.47 -0.65
C GLY A 504 27.65 -3.03 -0.98
N ASN A 505 27.51 -1.81 -1.48
CA ASN A 505 26.33 -1.38 -2.23
C ASN A 505 26.13 -2.30 -3.43
N ASP A 506 25.11 -3.16 -3.39
CA ASP A 506 24.47 -3.70 -4.58
C ASP A 506 22.98 -3.34 -4.51
N ILE A 507 22.67 -2.19 -5.11
CA ILE A 507 21.35 -1.59 -5.17
C ILE A 507 20.63 -2.17 -6.39
N THR A 508 20.33 -3.48 -6.37
CA THR A 508 19.69 -4.17 -7.51
C THR A 508 18.60 -5.17 -7.10
N GLN A 509 18.05 -5.09 -5.89
CA GLN A 509 16.91 -5.94 -5.51
C GLN A 509 15.62 -5.15 -5.20
N LEU A 510 15.06 -4.52 -6.24
CA LEU A 510 13.65 -4.78 -6.52
C LEU A 510 13.53 -6.27 -6.88
N PRO A 511 12.45 -6.99 -6.57
CA PRO A 511 12.34 -8.42 -6.90
C PRO A 511 12.64 -8.62 -8.38
N GLU A 512 13.86 -9.06 -8.67
CA GLU A 512 14.27 -9.44 -10.00
C GLU A 512 13.39 -10.64 -10.35
N ILE A 513 12.62 -10.52 -11.44
CA ILE A 513 11.79 -11.60 -11.96
C ILE A 513 12.74 -12.68 -12.47
N ILE A 514 13.24 -13.54 -11.59
CA ILE A 514 14.02 -14.71 -11.97
C ILE A 514 13.04 -15.83 -12.33
N ILE A 515 12.60 -15.82 -13.58
CA ILE A 515 11.90 -16.95 -14.19
C ILE A 515 12.96 -17.80 -14.89
N ASN A 516 13.28 -18.96 -14.32
CA ASN A 516 14.15 -19.95 -14.96
C ASN A 516 13.45 -20.56 -16.19
N GLY A 517 13.58 -19.92 -17.35
CA GLY A 517 13.22 -20.44 -18.66
C GLY A 517 14.40 -21.14 -19.33
N LYS A 518 14.18 -22.31 -19.93
CA LYS A 518 15.18 -23.04 -20.71
C LYS A 518 15.71 -22.17 -21.88
N PRO A 519 17.00 -22.26 -22.23
CA PRO A 519 17.57 -21.54 -23.38
C PRO A 519 16.90 -21.97 -24.70
N CYS A 520 16.75 -21.01 -25.62
CA CYS A 520 16.31 -21.25 -26.99
C CYS A 520 17.27 -22.25 -27.69
N PRO A 521 16.76 -23.23 -28.44
CA PRO A 521 17.57 -23.93 -29.43
C PRO A 521 18.06 -22.93 -30.48
N GLN A 522 19.35 -23.01 -30.83
CA GLN A 522 19.98 -22.23 -31.89
C GLN A 522 19.32 -22.45 -33.26
#